data_AF-A0AAD9EVG1-F1
#
_entry.id   AF-A0AAD9EVG1-F1
#
_cell.length_a   1.000
_cell.length_b   1.000
_cell.length_c   1.000
_cell.angle_alpha   90.00
_cell.angle_beta   90.00
_cell.angle_gamma   90.00
#
_symmetry.space_group_name_H-M   'P 1'
#
loop_
_entity.id
_entity.type
_entity.pdbx_description
1 polymer ?
#
loop_
_entity_poly.entity_id
_entity_poly.type
_entity_poly.pdbx_seq_one_letter_code
_entity_poly.pdbx_strand_id
1 'polypeptide(L)'
;MKAILKTLRDNSGQNIFPTLIRTYATIPMSTATMERSFSKLKLVKDTLRSQCTEERLSDLLLLAIEKDIPVIHSEVINIYRDMAPRRLLL
;
A
#
# COMPACT_ATOMS: atom_id res chain seq x y z
N MET A 1 -1.94 1.87 -15.25
CA MET A 1 -2.95 1.59 -16.32
C MET A 1 -2.53 2.16 -17.69
N LYS A 2 -2.12 3.43 -17.81
CA LYS A 2 -1.66 4.02 -19.09
C LYS A 2 -0.49 3.28 -19.76
N ALA A 3 0.46 2.75 -18.96
CA ALA A 3 1.57 1.95 -19.47
C ALA A 3 1.11 0.64 -20.13
N ILE A 4 0.13 -0.04 -19.52
CA ILE A 4 -0.46 -1.29 -20.03
C ILE A 4 -1.21 -1.04 -21.35
N LEU A 5 -1.95 0.07 -21.44
CA LEU A 5 -2.63 0.46 -22.68
C LEU A 5 -1.64 0.79 -23.80
N LYS A 6 -0.47 1.34 -23.48
CA LYS A 6 0.60 1.59 -24.44
C LYS A 6 1.20 0.28 -24.95
N THR A 7 1.50 -0.66 -24.06
CA THR A 7 2.05 -1.98 -24.42
C THR A 7 1.09 -2.85 -25.24
N LEU A 8 -0.22 -2.70 -25.04
CA LEU A 8 -1.24 -3.39 -25.83
C LEU A 8 -1.40 -2.80 -27.23
N ARG A 9 -1.24 -1.47 -27.37
CA ARG A 9 -1.28 -0.80 -28.67
C ARG A 9 -0.06 -1.13 -29.54
N ASP A 10 1.10 -1.36 -28.93
CA ASP A 10 2.34 -1.69 -29.65
C ASP A 10 2.43 -3.19 -30.05
N ASN A 11 1.59 -4.09 -29.50
CA ASN A 11 1.65 -5.54 -29.74
C ASN A 11 0.55 -6.09 -30.67
N SER A 12 0.08 -5.29 -31.62
CA SER A 12 -1.03 -5.59 -32.53
C SER A 12 -0.73 -6.67 -33.57
N GLY A 13 -0.49 -7.92 -33.16
CA GLY A 13 -0.54 -9.03 -34.11
C GLY A 13 -0.17 -10.44 -33.64
N GLN A 14 0.73 -10.64 -32.66
CA GLN A 14 1.25 -12.01 -32.39
C GLN A 14 1.36 -12.42 -30.91
N ASN A 15 1.38 -11.47 -29.96
CA ASN A 15 1.63 -11.78 -28.53
C ASN A 15 0.46 -11.42 -27.59
N ILE A 16 -0.75 -11.31 -28.14
CA ILE A 16 -1.90 -10.79 -27.39
C ILE A 16 -2.33 -11.77 -26.29
N PHE A 17 -2.37 -13.07 -26.58
CA PHE A 17 -2.73 -14.12 -25.62
C PHE A 17 -1.78 -14.19 -24.41
N PRO A 18 -0.45 -14.36 -24.56
CA PRO A 18 0.45 -14.41 -23.41
C PRO A 18 0.51 -13.09 -22.63
N THR A 19 0.38 -11.95 -23.32
CA THR A 19 0.37 -10.64 -22.66
C THR A 19 -0.91 -10.43 -21.85
N LEU A 20 -2.06 -10.92 -22.32
CA LEU A 20 -3.32 -10.82 -21.61
C LEU A 20 -3.34 -11.70 -20.35
N ILE A 21 -2.85 -12.94 -20.45
CA ILE A 21 -2.72 -13.85 -19.29
C ILE A 21 -1.75 -13.26 -18.27
N ARG A 22 -0.60 -12.73 -18.72
CA ARG A 22 0.37 -12.07 -17.83
C ARG A 22 -0.23 -10.83 -17.18
N THR A 23 -1.00 -10.04 -17.92
CA THR A 23 -1.67 -8.85 -17.37
C THR A 23 -2.73 -9.25 -16.34
N TYR A 24 -3.52 -10.27 -16.62
CA TYR A 24 -4.51 -10.85 -15.70
C TYR A 24 -3.87 -11.45 -14.45
N ALA A 25 -2.67 -12.01 -14.56
CA ALA A 25 -1.89 -12.51 -13.42
C ALA A 25 -1.21 -11.37 -12.61
N THR A 26 -0.86 -10.24 -13.25
CA THR A 26 -0.28 -9.08 -12.57
C THR A 26 -1.29 -8.12 -11.96
N ILE A 27 -2.50 -8.03 -12.53
CA ILE A 27 -3.64 -7.50 -11.79
C ILE A 27 -3.85 -8.54 -10.70
N PRO A 28 -3.67 -8.20 -9.42
CA PRO A 28 -3.88 -9.18 -8.37
C PRO A 28 -5.35 -9.59 -8.43
N MET A 29 -5.60 -10.73 -9.05
CA MET A 29 -6.92 -11.33 -9.16
C MET A 29 -7.25 -11.85 -7.77
N SER A 30 -7.78 -10.95 -6.94
CA SER A 30 -8.48 -11.24 -5.69
C SER A 30 -7.88 -12.38 -4.85
N THR A 31 -6.59 -12.29 -4.51
CA THR A 31 -6.08 -13.16 -3.44
C THR A 31 -6.85 -12.84 -2.16
N ALA A 32 -7.32 -13.85 -1.42
CA ALA A 32 -8.14 -13.66 -0.22
C ALA A 32 -7.52 -12.69 0.81
N THR A 33 -6.19 -12.64 0.86
CA THR A 33 -5.42 -11.69 1.70
C THR A 33 -5.68 -10.24 1.29
N MET A 34 -5.66 -9.95 -0.01
CA MET A 34 -5.86 -8.62 -0.54
C MET A 34 -7.32 -8.18 -0.43
N GLU A 35 -8.28 -9.06 -0.69
CA GLU A 35 -9.70 -8.81 -0.46
C GLU A 35 -9.97 -8.47 1.01
N ARG A 36 -9.35 -9.22 1.94
CA ARG A 36 -9.42 -8.95 3.37
C ARG A 36 -8.82 -7.57 3.71
N SER A 37 -7.68 -7.20 3.12
CA SER A 37 -7.06 -5.88 3.32
C SER A 37 -7.92 -4.74 2.78
N PHE A 38 -8.51 -4.88 1.59
CA PHE A 38 -9.44 -3.89 1.02
C PHE A 38 -10.76 -3.79 1.80
N SER A 39 -11.27 -4.91 2.31
CA SER A 39 -12.45 -4.92 3.18
C SER A 39 -12.20 -4.16 4.48
N LYS A 40 -11.03 -4.39 5.11
CA LYS A 40 -10.59 -3.62 6.27
C LYS A 40 -10.38 -2.14 5.94
N LEU A 41 -9.76 -1.83 4.81
CA LEU A 41 -9.55 -0.45 4.35
C LEU A 41 -10.89 0.29 4.18
N LYS A 42 -11.89 -0.38 3.61
CA LYS A 42 -13.25 0.17 3.46
C LYS A 42 -13.85 0.50 4.83
N LEU A 43 -13.75 -0.41 5.80
CA LEU A 43 -14.23 -0.18 7.17
C LEU A 43 -13.48 0.97 7.86
N VAL A 44 -12.16 1.05 7.71
CA VAL A 44 -11.32 2.14 8.25
C VAL A 44 -11.69 3.49 7.61
N LYS A 45 -11.92 3.50 6.29
CA LYS A 45 -12.33 4.71 5.55
C LYS A 45 -13.73 5.18 5.96
N ASP A 46 -14.67 4.25 6.16
CA ASP A 46 -16.03 4.57 6.55
C ASP A 46 -16.11 5.05 8.01
N THR A 47 -15.27 4.50 8.90
CA THR A 47 -15.19 4.92 10.32
C THR A 47 -14.43 6.24 10.52
N LEU A 48 -13.40 6.53 9.74
CA LEU A 48 -12.57 7.75 9.83
C LEU A 48 -12.94 8.83 8.80
N ARG A 49 -14.14 8.71 8.20
CA ARG A 49 -14.61 9.49 7.04
C ARG A 49 -14.56 11.01 7.22
N SER A 50 -14.46 11.52 8.44
CA SER A 50 -14.33 12.95 8.76
C SER A 50 -12.90 13.43 9.04
N GLN A 51 -11.90 12.53 9.16
CA GLN A 51 -10.55 12.89 9.61
C GLN A 51 -9.39 12.40 8.74
N CYS A 52 -9.61 11.53 7.75
CA CYS A 52 -8.52 10.93 6.96
C CYS A 52 -8.31 11.64 5.61
N THR A 53 -7.20 12.37 5.47
CA THR A 53 -6.61 12.73 4.17
C THR A 53 -6.04 11.46 3.51
N GLU A 54 -6.03 11.37 2.17
CA GLU A 54 -5.53 10.21 1.42
C GLU A 54 -4.09 9.79 1.81
N GLU A 55 -3.23 10.75 2.20
CA GLU A 55 -1.89 10.48 2.73
C GLU A 55 -1.94 9.71 4.06
N ARG A 56 -2.72 10.21 5.04
CA ARG A 56 -2.90 9.54 6.35
C ARG A 56 -3.50 8.14 6.20
N LEU A 57 -4.39 7.95 5.23
CA LEU A 57 -4.99 6.65 4.95
C LEU A 57 -3.95 5.67 4.39
N SER A 58 -3.06 6.15 3.52
CA SER A 58 -1.97 5.35 2.94
C SER A 58 -0.96 4.91 4.01
N ASP A 59 -0.58 5.82 4.90
CA ASP A 59 0.30 5.50 6.04
C ASP A 59 -0.32 4.47 6.98
N LEU A 60 -1.62 4.61 7.26
CA LEU A 60 -2.35 3.68 8.13
C LEU A 60 -2.50 2.29 7.49
N LEU A 61 -2.68 2.24 6.18
CA LEU A 61 -2.70 1.00 5.42
C LEU A 61 -1.32 0.32 5.44
N LEU A 62 -0.25 1.09 5.29
CA LEU A 62 1.13 0.58 5.39
C LEU A 62 1.36 -0.05 6.76
N LEU A 63 1.00 0.64 7.85
CA LEU A 63 1.08 0.09 9.21
C LEU A 63 0.21 -1.17 9.41
N ALA A 64 -0.95 -1.24 8.76
CA ALA A 64 -1.84 -2.38 8.86
C ALA A 64 -1.34 -3.62 8.09
N ILE A 65 -0.60 -3.42 7.00
CA ILE A 65 0.04 -4.47 6.20
C ILE A 65 1.32 -4.96 6.89
N GLU A 66 2.15 -4.03 7.38
CA GLU A 66 3.44 -4.32 8.03
C GLU A 66 3.31 -4.71 9.51
N LYS A 67 2.10 -5.01 9.98
CA LYS A 67 1.82 -5.41 11.36
C LYS A 67 2.58 -6.68 11.79
N ASP A 68 2.90 -7.55 10.84
CA ASP A 68 3.61 -8.80 11.09
C ASP A 68 5.13 -8.62 11.19
N ILE A 69 5.66 -7.40 10.94
CA ILE A 69 7.07 -7.09 11.13
C ILE A 69 7.35 -6.83 12.62
N PRO A 70 8.32 -7.53 13.24
CA PRO A 70 8.69 -7.27 14.62
C PRO A 70 9.37 -5.91 14.74
N VAL A 71 8.78 -5.01 15.53
CA VAL A 71 9.32 -3.68 15.77
C VAL A 71 10.42 -3.75 16.83
N ILE A 72 11.65 -3.38 16.48
CA ILE A 72 12.78 -3.29 17.41
C ILE A 72 12.64 -2.00 18.22
N HIS A 73 12.15 -2.11 19.45
CA HIS A 73 11.87 -0.96 20.30
C HIS A 73 13.09 -0.06 20.57
N SER A 74 14.30 -0.64 20.66
CA SER A 74 15.53 0.13 20.89
C SER A 74 15.88 1.06 19.72
N GLU A 75 15.62 0.63 18.49
CA GLU A 75 15.85 1.44 17.29
C GLU A 75 14.82 2.55 17.19
N VAL A 76 13.55 2.25 17.47
CA VAL A 76 12.47 3.24 17.52
C VAL A 76 12.78 4.34 18.54
N ILE A 77 13.26 3.98 19.74
CA ILE A 77 13.67 4.96 20.76
C ILE A 77 14.79 5.87 20.27
N ASN A 78 15.80 5.31 19.59
CA ASN A 78 16.89 6.11 19.01
C ASN A 78 16.38 7.04 17.90
N ILE A 79 15.49 6.56 17.03
CA ILE A 79 14.87 7.38 15.97
C ILE A 79 14.07 8.54 16.57
N TYR A 80 13.24 8.30 17.59
CA TYR A 80 12.48 9.35 18.26
C TYR A 80 13.38 10.33 19.02
N ARG A 81 14.48 9.85 19.62
CA ARG A 81 15.50 10.70 20.25
C ARG A 81 16.16 11.62 19.21
N ASP A 82 16.51 11.08 18.05
CA ASP A 82 17.24 11.81 17.02
C ASP A 82 16.31 12.73 16.20
N MET A 83 15.01 12.39 16.09
CA MET A 83 13.96 13.25 15.52
C MET A 83 13.57 14.44 16.42
N ALA A 84 13.98 14.45 17.69
CA ALA A 84 13.59 15.47 18.66
C ALA A 84 14.67 16.52 18.94
N PRO A 85 14.91 17.52 18.06
CA PRO A 85 15.41 18.79 18.52
C PRO A 85 14.20 19.63 18.94
N ARG A 86 13.76 19.53 20.21
CA ARG A 86 13.17 20.62 21.01
C ARG A 86 12.53 20.13 22.31
N ARG A 87 13.13 20.62 23.41
CA ARG A 87 12.61 20.76 24.79
C ARG A 87 12.56 19.50 25.65
N LEU A 88 13.64 19.27 26.40
CA LEU A 88 13.60 19.31 27.87
C LEU A 88 14.91 19.91 28.38
N LEU A 89 14.91 21.23 28.59
CA LEU A 89 15.73 21.87 29.61
C LEU A 89 14.97 21.68 30.92
N LEU A 90 15.40 20.74 31.75
CA LEU A 90 15.18 20.72 33.20
C LEU A 90 16.43 20.11 33.84
#